data_AF-A0A1Q5RCB1-F1
#
_entry.id   AF-A0A1Q5RCB1-F1
#
_cell.length_a   1.000
_cell.length_b   1.000
_cell.length_c   1.000
_cell.angle_alpha   90.00
_cell.angle_beta   90.00
_cell.angle_gamma   90.00
#
_symmetry.space_group_name_H-M   'P 1'
#
loop_
_entity.id
_entity.type
_entity.pdbx_description
1 polymer ?
#
loop_
_entity_poly.entity_id
_entity_poly.type
_entity_poly.pdbx_seq_one_letter_code
_entity_poly.pdbx_strand_id
1 'polypeptide(L)'
;MCLEESDLFGHIVDRNLDVYLSAKKVAPSNWRDEVDDCRVLLRGTLPDVPGDQTVAPGYSEAWRGLWRLINFLQDLPGFHVEFQGLDTLEAPDVDIVGTAPIEGAWLEILSLAGEDFRSLVEALRAADAAVPDRQGFDVTREGEVVGMIELGWSQARLAICEEPFDTTEWDLIEFNPETGQSVTQVVAMVLRRIEGRVA
;
A
#
# COMPACT_ATOMS: atom_id res chain seq x y z
N MET A 1 -7.41 -17.94 13.97
CA MET A 1 -6.09 -18.22 13.36
C MET A 1 -6.30 -18.20 11.85
N CYS A 2 -5.86 -17.14 11.18
CA CYS A 2 -6.29 -16.75 9.82
C CYS A 2 -5.91 -17.77 8.71
N LEU A 3 -5.03 -18.73 9.01
CA LEU A 3 -4.46 -19.68 8.04
C LEU A 3 -4.98 -21.12 8.20
N GLU A 4 -5.70 -21.45 9.28
CA GLU A 4 -6.10 -22.83 9.62
C GLU A 4 -7.30 -23.36 8.80
N GLU A 5 -7.96 -22.50 8.01
CA GLU A 5 -9.18 -22.86 7.25
C GLU A 5 -8.96 -23.01 5.73
N SER A 6 -7.70 -23.05 5.27
CA SER A 6 -7.35 -23.07 3.84
C SER A 6 -7.00 -24.48 3.34
N ASP A 7 -7.49 -24.87 2.17
CA ASP A 7 -7.23 -26.21 1.59
C ASP A 7 -5.78 -26.36 1.09
N LEU A 8 -5.11 -25.24 0.76
CA LEU A 8 -3.71 -25.19 0.38
C LEU A 8 -2.94 -24.27 1.32
N PHE A 9 -1.82 -24.74 1.86
CA PHE A 9 -0.93 -23.93 2.68
C PHE A 9 0.55 -24.25 2.40
N GLY A 10 1.40 -23.26 2.61
CA GLY A 10 2.84 -23.37 2.47
C GLY A 10 3.54 -22.40 3.42
N HIS A 11 4.77 -22.74 3.79
CA HIS A 11 5.59 -21.93 4.67
C HIS A 11 7.04 -22.02 4.22
N ILE A 12 7.72 -20.89 4.24
CA ILE A 12 9.16 -20.81 4.06
C ILE A 12 9.78 -20.06 5.24
N VAL A 13 10.90 -20.59 5.73
CA VAL A 13 11.73 -19.96 6.77
C VAL A 13 13.01 -19.49 6.13
N ASP A 14 13.36 -18.23 6.37
CA ASP A 14 14.73 -17.76 6.22
C ASP A 14 15.18 -17.07 7.52
N ARG A 15 16.02 -17.77 8.27
CA ARG A 15 16.54 -17.35 9.59
C ARG A 15 15.42 -17.01 10.58
N ASN A 16 15.16 -15.71 10.78
CA ASN A 16 14.20 -15.19 11.76
C ASN A 16 12.91 -14.69 11.08
N LEU A 17 12.77 -14.95 9.78
CA LEU A 17 11.60 -14.57 8.99
C LEU A 17 10.87 -15.83 8.56
N ASP A 18 9.60 -15.89 8.93
CA ASP A 18 8.66 -16.91 8.53
C ASP A 18 7.62 -16.28 7.59
N VAL A 19 7.49 -16.81 6.38
CA VAL A 19 6.42 -16.42 5.46
C VAL A 19 5.45 -17.58 5.35
N TYR A 20 4.21 -17.36 5.77
CA TYR A 20 3.12 -18.31 5.60
C TYR A 20 2.22 -17.83 4.47
N LEU A 21 1.87 -18.75 3.59
CA LEU A 21 0.90 -18.54 2.51
C LEU A 21 -0.20 -19.57 2.68
N SER A 22 -1.44 -19.15 2.55
CA SER A 22 -2.57 -20.05 2.41
C SER A 22 -3.47 -19.60 1.28
N ALA A 23 -4.11 -20.55 0.59
CA ALA A 23 -5.11 -20.28 -0.42
C ALA A 23 -6.29 -21.24 -0.22
N LYS A 24 -7.52 -20.73 -0.37
CA LYS A 24 -8.71 -21.52 -0.06
C LYS A 24 -9.02 -22.53 -1.16
N LYS A 25 -9.18 -22.14 -2.42
CA LYS A 25 -9.76 -23.01 -3.48
C LYS A 25 -9.06 -22.91 -4.83
N VAL A 26 -8.23 -21.90 -5.05
CA VAL A 26 -7.62 -21.65 -6.35
C VAL A 26 -6.30 -22.40 -6.46
N ALA A 27 -6.08 -23.07 -7.60
CA ALA A 27 -4.84 -23.78 -7.87
C ALA A 27 -3.66 -22.80 -8.02
N PRO A 28 -2.42 -23.16 -7.64
CA PRO A 28 -1.27 -22.27 -7.70
C PRO A 28 -1.00 -21.62 -9.07
N SER A 29 -1.43 -22.25 -10.16
CA SER A 29 -1.31 -21.70 -11.52
C SER A 29 -2.13 -20.44 -11.76
N ASN A 30 -3.17 -20.18 -10.96
CA ASN A 30 -4.15 -19.11 -11.18
C ASN A 30 -4.05 -17.99 -10.13
N TRP A 31 -3.20 -18.13 -9.11
CA TRP A 31 -3.07 -17.14 -8.03
C TRP A 31 -2.67 -15.75 -8.50
N ARG A 32 -2.02 -15.63 -9.66
CA ARG A 32 -1.63 -14.33 -10.23
C ARG A 32 -2.86 -13.49 -10.63
N ASP A 33 -3.91 -14.15 -11.08
CA ASP A 33 -5.11 -13.50 -11.62
C ASP A 33 -6.26 -13.51 -10.60
N GLU A 34 -6.18 -14.36 -9.57
CA GLU A 34 -7.19 -14.55 -8.52
C GLU A 34 -6.58 -14.41 -7.11
N VAL A 35 -5.98 -13.23 -6.85
CA VAL A 35 -5.26 -12.94 -5.59
C VAL A 35 -6.16 -12.88 -4.35
N ASP A 36 -7.46 -12.67 -4.52
CA ASP A 36 -8.45 -12.57 -3.43
C ASP A 36 -8.59 -13.86 -2.60
N ASP A 37 -8.14 -14.99 -3.15
CA ASP A 37 -8.14 -16.30 -2.49
C ASP A 37 -6.88 -16.54 -1.65
N CYS A 38 -5.83 -15.73 -1.84
CA CYS A 38 -4.54 -15.86 -1.17
C CYS A 38 -4.52 -15.08 0.16
N ARG A 39 -4.00 -15.69 1.21
CA ARG A 39 -3.70 -15.05 2.50
C ARG A 39 -2.23 -15.21 2.80
N VAL A 40 -1.56 -14.10 3.09
CA VAL A 40 -0.13 -14.10 3.40
C VAL A 40 0.09 -13.53 4.79
N LEU A 41 0.78 -14.27 5.64
CA LEU A 41 1.26 -13.82 6.93
C LEU A 41 2.78 -13.77 6.89
N LEU A 42 3.33 -12.58 7.08
CA LEU A 42 4.75 -12.38 7.34
C LEU A 42 4.96 -12.31 8.84
N ARG A 43 5.59 -13.34 9.40
CA ARG A 43 5.92 -13.38 10.82
C ARG A 43 7.43 -13.28 11.00
N GLY A 44 7.88 -12.37 11.86
CA GLY A 44 9.29 -12.21 12.13
C GLY A 44 9.61 -12.10 13.61
N THR A 45 10.80 -12.56 13.98
CA THR A 45 11.43 -12.14 15.23
C THR A 45 12.56 -11.18 14.88
N LEU A 46 12.41 -9.92 15.27
CA LEU A 46 13.50 -8.96 15.08
C LEU A 46 14.67 -9.38 15.98
N PRO A 47 15.91 -9.44 15.45
CA PRO A 47 17.06 -9.81 16.25
C PRO A 47 17.26 -8.80 17.38
N ASP A 48 17.33 -9.30 18.62
CA ASP A 48 17.62 -8.49 19.79
C ASP A 48 19.12 -8.18 19.79
N VAL A 49 19.51 -7.02 19.25
CA VAL A 49 20.90 -6.60 19.17
C VAL A 49 21.20 -5.65 20.34
N PRO A 50 22.09 -6.02 21.29
CA PRO A 50 22.48 -5.10 22.35
C PRO A 50 23.34 -3.97 21.77
N GLY A 51 22.94 -2.71 21.96
CA GLY A 51 23.69 -1.52 21.52
C GLY A 51 23.08 -0.80 20.32
N ASP A 52 23.87 0.02 19.63
CA ASP A 52 23.43 0.79 18.46
C ASP A 52 23.19 -0.15 17.27
N GLN A 53 21.91 -0.27 16.88
CA GLN A 53 21.40 -1.20 15.86
C GLN A 53 22.02 -0.96 14.48
N THR A 54 22.58 0.24 14.23
CA THR A 54 23.24 0.59 12.96
C THR A 54 24.62 -0.06 12.77
N VAL A 55 25.18 -0.69 13.81
CA VAL A 55 26.58 -1.14 13.84
C VAL A 55 26.74 -2.65 13.55
N ALA A 56 25.68 -3.44 13.64
CA ALA A 56 25.76 -4.88 13.37
C ALA A 56 25.89 -5.18 11.86
N PRO A 57 26.94 -5.90 11.41
CA PRO A 57 27.11 -6.26 10.01
C PRO A 57 25.89 -7.01 9.47
N GLY A 58 25.32 -6.53 8.36
CA GLY A 58 24.16 -7.15 7.70
C GLY A 58 22.78 -6.77 8.27
N TYR A 59 22.70 -6.02 9.36
CA TYR A 59 21.41 -5.56 9.92
C TYR A 59 20.63 -4.69 8.94
N SER A 60 21.30 -3.70 8.35
CA SER A 60 20.69 -2.81 7.35
C SER A 60 20.27 -3.54 6.06
N GLU A 61 20.98 -4.60 5.68
CA GLU A 61 20.62 -5.42 4.50
C GLU A 61 19.39 -6.28 4.79
N ALA A 62 19.33 -6.90 5.97
CA ALA A 62 18.16 -7.65 6.41
C ALA A 62 16.91 -6.77 6.51
N TRP A 63 17.04 -5.57 7.10
CA TRP A 63 15.95 -4.59 7.19
C TRP A 63 15.47 -4.11 5.82
N ARG A 64 16.39 -3.85 4.88
CA ARG A 64 16.05 -3.53 3.49
C ARG A 64 15.35 -4.70 2.78
N GLY A 65 15.81 -5.93 3.01
CA GLY A 65 15.17 -7.13 2.48
C GLY A 65 13.74 -7.29 2.99
N LEU A 66 13.53 -7.07 4.28
CA LEU A 66 12.20 -7.08 4.90
C LEU A 66 11.27 -6.03 4.28
N TRP A 67 11.73 -4.78 4.16
CA TRP A 67 10.92 -3.73 3.55
C TRP A 67 10.56 -4.03 2.11
N ARG A 68 11.48 -4.58 1.32
CA ARG A 68 11.17 -5.02 -0.05
C ARG A 68 10.10 -6.10 -0.09
N LEU A 69 10.11 -7.04 0.86
CA LEU A 69 9.06 -8.07 0.95
C LEU A 69 7.72 -7.47 1.32
N ILE A 70 7.68 -6.53 2.27
CA ILE A 70 6.47 -5.81 2.65
C ILE A 70 5.92 -5.05 1.44
N ASN A 71 6.74 -4.24 0.76
CA ASN A 71 6.31 -3.46 -0.40
C ASN A 71 5.84 -4.34 -1.56
N PHE A 72 6.40 -5.55 -1.70
CA PHE A 72 5.97 -6.50 -2.72
C PHE A 72 4.63 -7.18 -2.39
N LEU A 73 4.36 -7.43 -1.10
CA LEU A 73 3.18 -8.19 -0.65
C LEU A 73 2.02 -7.30 -0.19
N GLN A 74 2.24 -6.00 0.02
CA GLN A 74 1.25 -5.07 0.59
C GLN A 74 -0.06 -4.96 -0.22
N ASP A 75 0.00 -5.22 -1.53
CA ASP A 75 -1.18 -5.20 -2.39
C ASP A 75 -2.04 -6.47 -2.29
N LEU A 76 -1.57 -7.51 -1.59
CA LEU A 76 -2.33 -8.75 -1.44
C LEU A 76 -3.47 -8.55 -0.42
N PRO A 77 -4.72 -8.86 -0.80
CA PRO A 77 -5.85 -8.81 0.12
C PRO A 77 -5.63 -9.67 1.36
N GLY A 78 -5.71 -9.07 2.53
CA GLY A 78 -5.50 -9.80 3.79
C GLY A 78 -4.04 -10.06 4.13
N PHE A 79 -3.07 -9.39 3.48
CA PHE A 79 -1.67 -9.42 3.91
C PHE A 79 -1.54 -8.94 5.35
N HIS A 80 -0.90 -9.75 6.19
CA HIS A 80 -0.71 -9.46 7.60
C HIS A 80 0.76 -9.59 7.98
N VAL A 81 1.22 -8.69 8.85
CA VAL A 81 2.60 -8.66 9.33
C VAL A 81 2.59 -8.74 10.85
N GLU A 82 3.27 -9.75 11.39
CA GLU A 82 3.42 -9.96 12.83
C GLU A 82 4.89 -9.95 13.25
N PHE A 83 5.26 -9.07 14.17
CA PHE A 83 6.57 -9.09 14.82
C PHE A 83 6.44 -9.36 16.31
N GLN A 84 7.21 -10.33 16.79
CA GLN A 84 7.27 -10.61 18.22
C GLN A 84 7.80 -9.38 18.98
N GLY A 85 7.02 -8.87 19.94
CA GLY A 85 7.40 -7.73 20.77
C GLY A 85 6.99 -6.36 20.23
N LEU A 86 6.30 -6.30 19.09
CA LEU A 86 5.61 -5.11 18.61
C LEU A 86 4.10 -5.27 18.76
N ASP A 87 3.40 -4.17 19.05
CA ASP A 87 1.94 -4.15 18.99
C ASP A 87 1.52 -4.49 17.56
N THR A 88 0.89 -5.65 17.40
CA THR A 88 0.41 -6.15 16.13
C THR A 88 -1.06 -5.79 16.01
N LEU A 89 -1.42 -5.12 14.91
CA LEU A 89 -2.81 -4.85 14.58
C LEU A 89 -3.55 -6.19 14.41
N GLU A 90 -4.87 -6.20 14.56
CA GLU A 90 -5.64 -7.42 14.29
C GLU A 90 -5.53 -7.79 12.80
N ALA A 91 -5.64 -9.09 12.50
CA ALA A 91 -5.59 -9.57 11.12
C ALA A 91 -6.73 -8.94 10.29
N PRO A 92 -6.45 -8.42 9.09
CA PRO A 92 -7.45 -7.77 8.26
C PRO A 92 -8.57 -8.73 7.84
N ASP A 93 -9.82 -8.31 8.04
CA ASP A 93 -11.00 -9.05 7.59
C ASP A 93 -11.27 -8.77 6.11
N VAL A 94 -10.83 -9.71 5.29
CA VAL A 94 -10.99 -9.74 3.82
C VAL A 94 -12.43 -9.66 3.33
N ASP A 95 -13.43 -10.02 4.13
CA ASP A 95 -14.85 -9.88 3.73
C ASP A 95 -15.31 -8.41 3.82
N ILE A 96 -14.53 -7.53 4.46
CA ILE A 96 -14.80 -6.11 4.66
C ILE A 96 -13.90 -5.22 3.78
N VAL A 97 -12.77 -5.76 3.29
CA VAL A 97 -11.82 -5.06 2.40
C VAL A 97 -12.51 -4.78 1.06
N GLY A 98 -13.14 -3.61 0.95
CA GLY A 98 -13.83 -3.13 -0.25
C GLY A 98 -15.26 -2.64 -0.04
N THR A 99 -15.84 -2.81 1.16
CA THR A 99 -17.22 -2.36 1.44
C THR A 99 -17.31 -1.24 2.47
N ALA A 100 -16.22 -0.53 2.74
CA ALA A 100 -16.28 0.66 3.59
C ALA A 100 -17.24 1.68 2.95
N PRO A 101 -18.20 2.25 3.72
CA PRO A 101 -18.96 3.41 3.25
C PRO A 101 -18.00 4.50 2.76
N ILE A 102 -18.41 5.32 1.77
CA ILE A 102 -17.59 6.40 1.20
C ILE A 102 -16.94 7.27 2.30
N GLU A 103 -17.70 7.60 3.33
CA GLU A 103 -17.23 8.31 4.53
C GLU A 103 -16.13 7.57 5.29
N GLY A 104 -16.22 6.25 5.38
CA GLY A 104 -15.19 5.40 5.98
C GLY A 104 -13.91 5.40 5.15
N ALA A 105 -14.03 5.32 3.82
CA ALA A 105 -12.88 5.36 2.92
C ALA A 105 -12.16 6.71 2.96
N TRP A 106 -12.90 7.83 3.03
CA TRP A 106 -12.28 9.14 3.23
C TRP A 106 -11.61 9.30 4.60
N LEU A 107 -12.17 8.69 5.66
CA LEU A 107 -11.54 8.70 6.99
C LEU A 107 -10.22 7.93 6.99
N GLU A 108 -10.16 6.80 6.28
CA GLU A 108 -8.94 6.03 6.09
C GLU A 108 -7.86 6.87 5.38
N ILE A 109 -8.19 7.48 4.23
CA ILE A 109 -7.26 8.36 3.51
C ILE A 109 -6.75 9.50 4.39
N LEU A 110 -7.65 10.16 5.14
CA LEU A 110 -7.28 11.24 6.07
C LEU A 110 -6.43 10.78 7.25
N SER A 111 -6.57 9.52 7.67
CA SER A 111 -5.78 8.96 8.79
C SER A 111 -4.35 8.65 8.38
N LEU A 112 -4.14 8.31 7.10
CA LEU A 112 -2.85 7.96 6.52
C LEU A 112 -2.15 9.15 5.85
N ALA A 113 -2.89 10.21 5.51
CA ALA A 113 -2.34 11.40 4.88
C ALA A 113 -1.37 12.12 5.82
N GLY A 114 -0.17 12.43 5.32
CA GLY A 114 0.76 13.34 5.99
C GLY A 114 0.11 14.71 6.23
N GLU A 115 0.58 15.41 7.26
CA GLU A 115 0.03 16.71 7.69
C GLU A 115 -0.03 17.72 6.53
N ASP A 116 0.99 17.71 5.66
CA ASP A 116 1.11 18.61 4.53
C ASP A 116 0.11 18.33 3.40
N PHE A 117 -0.32 17.07 3.24
CA PHE A 117 -1.32 16.65 2.25
C PHE A 117 -2.75 16.77 2.76
N ARG A 118 -2.94 16.96 4.07
CA ARG A 118 -4.26 16.97 4.70
C ARG A 118 -5.20 18.01 4.07
N SER A 119 -4.69 19.21 3.80
CA SER A 119 -5.46 20.28 3.19
C SER A 119 -5.98 19.92 1.78
N LEU A 120 -5.17 19.20 1.01
CA LEU A 120 -5.56 18.71 -0.31
C LEU A 120 -6.62 17.61 -0.22
N VAL A 121 -6.44 16.65 0.70
CA VAL A 121 -7.42 15.57 0.92
C VAL A 121 -8.77 16.13 1.37
N GLU A 122 -8.77 17.06 2.33
CA GLU A 122 -10.00 17.72 2.80
C GLU A 122 -10.69 18.49 1.67
N ALA A 123 -9.93 19.16 0.80
CA ALA A 123 -10.47 19.88 -0.35
C ALA A 123 -11.04 18.94 -1.43
N LEU A 124 -10.37 17.82 -1.74
CA LEU A 124 -10.86 16.79 -2.66
C LEU A 124 -12.17 16.19 -2.15
N ARG A 125 -12.23 15.85 -0.87
CA ARG A 125 -13.46 15.37 -0.22
C ARG A 125 -14.57 16.41 -0.27
N ALA A 126 -14.28 17.66 0.08
CA ALA A 126 -15.27 18.74 0.06
C ALA A 126 -15.80 19.06 -1.35
N ALA A 127 -15.00 18.76 -2.38
CA ALA A 127 -15.38 18.90 -3.78
C ALA A 127 -16.09 17.65 -4.35
N ASP A 128 -16.42 16.67 -3.50
CA ASP A 128 -17.09 15.42 -3.88
C ASP A 128 -16.34 14.64 -4.98
N ALA A 129 -15.00 14.68 -4.93
CA ALA A 129 -14.18 13.85 -5.80
C ALA A 129 -14.41 12.36 -5.49
N ALA A 130 -14.19 11.49 -6.49
CA ALA A 130 -14.10 10.05 -6.22
C ALA A 130 -13.02 9.78 -5.17
N VAL A 131 -13.24 8.81 -4.28
CA VAL A 131 -12.22 8.43 -3.30
C VAL A 131 -11.03 7.80 -4.04
N PRO A 132 -9.78 8.23 -3.77
CA PRO A 132 -8.60 7.56 -4.32
C PRO A 132 -8.52 6.10 -3.83
N ASP A 133 -8.12 5.20 -4.72
CA ASP A 133 -7.97 3.77 -4.46
C ASP A 133 -6.50 3.34 -4.26
N ARG A 134 -5.57 4.30 -4.34
CA ARG A 134 -4.16 4.14 -4.02
C ARG A 134 -3.68 5.29 -3.13
N GLN A 135 -2.89 4.98 -2.11
CA GLN A 135 -2.22 5.96 -1.25
C GLN A 135 -0.85 5.43 -0.84
N GLY A 136 0.18 6.28 -0.87
CA GLY A 136 1.56 5.88 -0.54
C GLY A 136 2.09 4.71 -1.38
N PHE A 137 1.70 4.65 -2.65
CA PHE A 137 1.93 3.50 -3.52
C PHE A 137 3.23 3.64 -4.32
N ASP A 138 4.17 2.71 -4.12
CA ASP A 138 5.42 2.63 -4.86
C ASP A 138 5.17 2.14 -6.30
N VAL A 139 5.52 2.97 -7.29
CA VAL A 139 5.51 2.56 -8.70
C VAL A 139 6.84 1.91 -9.02
N THR A 140 6.80 0.68 -9.53
CA THR A 140 8.02 -0.08 -9.87
C THR A 140 8.17 -0.32 -11.38
N ARG A 141 9.41 -0.34 -11.86
CA ARG A 141 9.78 -0.72 -13.22
C ARG A 141 10.98 -1.66 -13.15
N GLU A 142 10.87 -2.83 -13.77
CA GLU A 142 11.93 -3.86 -13.75
C GLU A 142 12.38 -4.26 -12.32
N GLY A 143 11.48 -4.13 -11.33
CA GLY A 143 11.74 -4.46 -9.93
C GLY A 143 12.37 -3.34 -9.10
N GLU A 144 12.60 -2.16 -9.69
CA GLU A 144 13.08 -0.98 -8.99
C GLU A 144 11.96 0.05 -8.81
N VAL A 145 11.90 0.70 -7.64
CA VAL A 145 10.96 1.81 -7.40
C VAL A 145 11.41 3.03 -8.19
N VAL A 146 10.55 3.52 -9.08
CA VAL A 146 10.81 4.70 -9.91
C VAL A 146 10.17 5.98 -9.37
N GLY A 147 9.22 5.84 -8.44
CA GLY A 147 8.57 6.95 -7.75
C GLY A 147 7.41 6.47 -6.89
N MET A 148 6.77 7.41 -6.20
CA MET A 148 5.69 7.13 -5.26
C MET A 148 4.46 7.97 -5.59
N ILE A 149 3.30 7.35 -5.53
CA ILE A 149 1.99 8.00 -5.65
C ILE A 149 1.48 8.30 -4.24
N GLU A 150 1.17 9.56 -3.99
CA GLU A 150 0.57 10.00 -2.74
C GLU A 150 -0.92 9.68 -2.70
N LEU A 151 -1.63 9.97 -3.79
CA LEU A 151 -3.06 9.65 -3.97
C LEU A 151 -3.30 9.24 -5.42
N GLY A 152 -3.99 8.12 -5.66
CA GLY A 152 -4.22 7.60 -7.01
C GLY A 152 -5.64 7.12 -7.25
N TRP A 153 -6.08 7.23 -8.50
CA TRP A 153 -7.32 6.70 -9.04
C TRP A 153 -6.99 5.74 -10.19
N SER A 154 -6.91 4.45 -9.88
CA SER A 154 -6.42 3.40 -10.80
C SER A 154 -7.27 3.32 -12.06
N GLN A 155 -8.61 3.40 -11.94
CA GLN A 155 -9.52 3.40 -13.09
C GLN A 155 -9.28 4.58 -14.03
N ALA A 156 -8.99 5.76 -13.48
CA ALA A 156 -8.68 6.95 -14.27
C ALA A 156 -7.22 6.98 -14.73
N ARG A 157 -6.36 6.09 -14.23
CA ARG A 157 -4.89 6.12 -14.41
C ARG A 157 -4.34 7.51 -14.10
N LEU A 158 -4.82 8.10 -13.01
CA LEU A 158 -4.48 9.45 -12.55
C LEU A 158 -3.88 9.36 -11.16
N ALA A 159 -2.81 10.08 -10.90
CA ALA A 159 -2.19 10.12 -9.59
C ALA A 159 -1.67 11.52 -9.24
N ILE A 160 -1.60 11.79 -7.94
CA ILE A 160 -0.89 12.92 -7.35
C ILE A 160 0.42 12.38 -6.76
N CYS A 161 1.52 13.09 -7.01
CA CYS A 161 2.83 12.81 -6.46
C CYS A 161 3.51 14.10 -6.01
N GLU A 162 4.41 14.01 -5.04
CA GLU A 162 5.19 15.17 -4.58
C GLU A 162 6.24 15.57 -5.62
N GLU A 163 6.94 14.58 -6.17
CA GLU A 163 7.93 14.77 -7.23
C GLU A 163 7.54 13.97 -8.48
N PRO A 164 7.58 14.58 -9.68
CA PRO A 164 7.24 13.88 -10.91
C PRO A 164 8.33 12.85 -11.26
N PHE A 165 7.88 11.67 -11.68
CA PHE A 165 8.74 10.57 -12.10
C PHE A 165 8.32 10.00 -13.46
N ASP A 166 9.22 9.26 -14.10
CA ASP A 166 8.94 8.66 -15.41
C ASP A 166 8.04 7.43 -15.28
N THR A 167 6.80 7.55 -15.74
CA THR A 167 5.84 6.46 -15.80
C THR A 167 4.97 6.57 -17.06
N THR A 168 4.67 5.43 -17.67
CA THR A 168 3.73 5.32 -18.79
C THR A 168 2.34 4.86 -18.31
N GLU A 169 2.24 4.42 -17.06
CA GLU A 169 1.04 3.82 -16.49
C GLU A 169 0.10 4.87 -15.89
N TRP A 170 0.67 5.96 -15.36
CA TRP A 170 -0.06 6.99 -14.64
C TRP A 170 0.08 8.37 -15.28
N ASP A 171 -1.00 9.13 -15.32
CA ASP A 171 -1.00 10.56 -15.58
C ASP A 171 -0.75 11.27 -14.24
N LEU A 172 0.40 11.92 -14.09
CA LEU A 172 0.82 12.51 -12.83
C LEU A 172 0.35 13.98 -12.72
N ILE A 173 -0.08 14.34 -11.53
CA ILE A 173 -0.25 15.72 -11.07
C ILE A 173 0.76 15.94 -9.96
N GLU A 174 1.71 16.84 -10.19
CA GLU A 174 2.62 17.27 -9.14
C GLU A 174 1.87 18.13 -8.12
N PHE A 175 1.98 17.77 -6.84
CA PHE A 175 1.60 18.63 -5.73
C PHE A 175 2.71 18.62 -4.70
N ASN A 176 3.45 19.72 -4.62
CA ASN A 176 4.46 19.94 -3.59
C ASN A 176 3.92 20.94 -2.55
N PRO A 177 3.61 20.50 -1.31
CA PRO A 177 3.07 21.35 -0.26
C PRO A 177 3.97 22.53 0.11
N GLU A 178 5.30 22.38 0.00
CA GLU A 178 6.27 23.40 0.38
C GLU A 178 6.35 24.55 -0.65
N THR A 179 5.99 24.28 -1.90
CA THR A 179 6.06 25.27 -2.98
C THR A 179 4.91 26.29 -2.97
N GLY A 180 3.92 26.12 -2.08
CA GLY A 180 2.75 26.99 -2.00
C GLY A 180 1.80 26.86 -3.19
N GLN A 181 1.84 25.73 -3.89
CA GLN A 181 0.90 25.42 -4.98
C GLN A 181 -0.56 25.51 -4.50
N SER A 182 -1.43 25.98 -5.38
CA SER A 182 -2.84 26.17 -5.04
C SER A 182 -3.57 24.83 -4.99
N VAL A 183 -3.99 24.42 -3.79
CA VAL A 183 -4.85 23.25 -3.56
C VAL A 183 -6.08 23.27 -4.48
N THR A 184 -6.74 24.42 -4.62
CA THR A 184 -7.92 24.57 -5.48
C THR A 184 -7.63 24.27 -6.95
N GLN A 185 -6.46 24.66 -7.46
CA GLN A 185 -6.07 24.37 -8.84
C GLN A 185 -5.83 22.87 -9.03
N VAL A 186 -5.17 22.20 -8.08
CA VAL A 186 -4.94 20.76 -8.11
C VAL A 186 -6.27 20.00 -8.07
N VAL A 187 -7.19 20.36 -7.18
CA VAL A 187 -8.53 19.78 -7.11
C VAL A 187 -9.26 19.92 -8.45
N ALA A 188 -9.23 21.11 -9.06
CA ALA A 188 -9.87 21.33 -10.36
C ALA A 188 -9.24 20.49 -11.48
N MET A 189 -7.92 20.28 -11.46
CA MET A 189 -7.23 19.40 -12.40
C MET A 189 -7.64 17.93 -12.21
N VAL A 190 -7.72 17.46 -10.97
CA VAL A 190 -8.16 16.10 -10.63
C VAL A 190 -9.58 15.87 -11.15
N LEU A 191 -10.53 16.71 -10.77
CA LEU A 191 -11.93 16.57 -11.16
C LEU A 191 -12.10 16.54 -12.69
N ARG A 192 -11.46 17.49 -13.40
CA ARG A 192 -11.51 17.54 -14.87
C ARG A 192 -10.97 16.26 -15.50
N ARG A 193 -9.88 15.68 -14.98
CA ARG A 193 -9.26 14.48 -15.54
C ARG A 193 -10.05 13.21 -15.23
N ILE A 194 -10.69 13.14 -14.06
CA ILE A 194 -11.59 12.04 -13.72
C ILE A 194 -12.85 12.10 -14.59
N GLU A 195 -13.54 13.24 -14.64
CA GLU A 195 -14.77 13.41 -15.42
C GLU A 195 -14.56 13.19 -16.93
N GLY A 196 -13.44 13.68 -17.47
CA GLY A 196 -13.10 13.53 -18.89
C GLY A 196 -12.77 12.11 -19.34
N ARG A 197 -12.59 11.15 -18.42
CA ARG A 197 -12.25 9.75 -18.72
C ARG A 197 -13.41 8.77 -18.45
N VAL A 198 -14.52 9.25 -17.88
CA VAL A 198 -15.74 8.46 -17.63
C VAL A 198 -16.75 8.57 -18.79
N ALA A 199 -16.44 9.34 -19.84
CA ALA A 199 -17.28 9.56 -21.03
C ALA A 199 -16.92 8.66 -22.22
#